data_AF-A0A2N2RAW4-F1
#
_entry.id   AF-A0A2N2RAW4-F1
#
_cell.length_a   1.000
_cell.length_b   1.000
_cell.length_c   1.000
_cell.angle_alpha   90.00
_cell.angle_beta   90.00
_cell.angle_gamma   90.00
#
_symmetry.space_group_name_H-M   'P 1'
#
loop_
_entity.id
_entity.type
_entity.pdbx_description
1 polymer ?
#
loop_
_entity_poly.entity_id
_entity_poly.type
_entity_poly.pdbx_seq_one_letter_code
_entity_poly.pdbx_strand_id
1 'polypeptide(L)'
;MRLRHLLLPLLAAPLLTACVNDGATYEIDNTREHVLSLIREQPYFWEDKVNLFLVVSRMPACMRRHSIGSLPANTKVEIYQVPSGAFIVKAGKKMFATETQTCESFARMDSEPPEGMGELKGVFRVVKGELAFVKEEKNASPAGE
;
A
#
# COMPACT_ATOMS: atom_id res chain seq x y z
N MET A 1 5.99 -48.78 7.21
CA MET A 1 6.90 -47.93 6.40
C MET A 1 6.20 -46.79 5.65
N ARG A 2 4.94 -46.91 5.20
CA ARG A 2 4.25 -45.84 4.43
C ARG A 2 3.96 -44.52 5.19
N LEU A 3 3.75 -44.57 6.51
CA LEU A 3 3.41 -43.37 7.31
C LEU A 3 4.58 -42.37 7.42
N ARG A 4 5.83 -42.85 7.39
CA ARG A 4 7.04 -42.02 7.50
C ARG A 4 7.30 -41.18 6.23
N HIS A 5 6.81 -41.65 5.07
CA HIS A 5 6.89 -40.90 3.81
C HIS A 5 5.79 -39.83 3.66
N LEU A 6 4.73 -39.91 4.47
CA LEU A 6 3.65 -38.90 4.52
C LEU A 6 3.93 -37.78 5.53
N LEU A 7 4.74 -38.03 6.56
CA LEU A 7 5.10 -37.04 7.57
C LEU A 7 5.98 -35.91 7.02
N LEU A 8 6.90 -36.21 6.11
CA LEU A 8 7.81 -35.21 5.53
C LEU A 8 7.10 -34.15 4.66
N PRO A 9 6.19 -34.50 3.73
CA PRO A 9 5.41 -33.49 3.00
C PRO A 9 4.41 -32.75 3.90
N LEU A 10 3.86 -33.42 4.92
CA LEU A 10 2.96 -32.78 5.88
C LEU A 10 3.67 -31.71 6.72
N LEU A 11 4.95 -31.92 7.05
CA LEU A 11 5.77 -30.93 7.74
C LEU A 11 6.20 -29.76 6.84
N ALA A 12 6.22 -29.97 5.52
CA ALA A 12 6.58 -28.94 4.54
C ALA A 12 5.40 -28.03 4.17
N ALA A 13 4.16 -28.49 4.37
CA ALA A 13 2.94 -27.72 4.07
C ALA A 13 2.86 -26.31 4.71
N PRO A 14 3.22 -26.08 6.00
CA PRO A 14 3.12 -24.74 6.60
C PRO A 14 4.07 -23.72 5.97
N LEU A 15 5.16 -24.15 5.35
CA LEU A 15 6.13 -23.26 4.70
C LEU A 15 5.55 -22.58 3.46
N LEU A 16 4.51 -23.15 2.83
CA LEU A 16 3.85 -22.53 1.67
C LEU A 16 2.86 -21.42 2.08
N THR A 17 2.39 -21.41 3.33
CA THR A 17 1.41 -20.41 3.80
C THR A 17 2.03 -19.17 4.44
N ALA A 18 3.36 -19.16 4.60
CA ALA A 18 4.06 -18.11 5.34
C ALA A 18 4.52 -16.93 4.47
N CYS A 19 4.27 -16.93 3.16
CA CYS A 19 4.61 -15.82 2.28
C CYS A 19 3.49 -14.77 2.30
N VAL A 20 3.81 -13.55 2.75
CA VAL A 20 2.91 -12.40 2.63
C VAL A 20 3.03 -11.82 1.22
N ASN A 21 1.97 -11.99 0.42
CA ASN A 21 1.76 -11.29 -0.85
C ASN A 21 0.31 -10.81 -0.89
N ASP A 22 0.08 -9.62 -0.33
CA ASP A 22 -1.24 -9.02 -0.25
C ASP A 22 -1.26 -7.60 -0.83
N GLY A 23 -2.45 -7.17 -1.23
CA GLY A 23 -2.66 -5.88 -1.85
C GLY A 23 -4.00 -5.28 -1.49
N ALA A 24 -4.06 -3.96 -1.40
CA ALA A 24 -5.28 -3.21 -1.16
C ALA A 24 -5.40 -2.08 -2.17
N THR A 25 -6.62 -1.70 -2.50
CA THR A 25 -6.89 -0.67 -3.52
C THR A 25 -7.74 0.44 -2.94
N TYR A 26 -7.34 1.67 -3.23
CA TYR A 26 -8.15 2.88 -3.09
C TYR A 26 -8.72 3.24 -4.45
N GLU A 27 -10.04 3.17 -4.57
CA GLU A 27 -10.76 3.61 -5.75
C GLU A 27 -11.01 5.13 -5.69
N ILE A 28 -10.50 5.84 -6.69
CA ILE A 28 -10.70 7.27 -6.87
C ILE A 28 -12.01 7.48 -7.64
N ASP A 29 -12.81 8.46 -7.20
CA ASP A 29 -14.11 8.81 -7.79
C ASP A 29 -15.14 7.66 -7.83
N ASN A 30 -14.93 6.61 -7.01
CA ASN A 30 -15.71 5.37 -7.01
C ASN A 30 -15.76 4.68 -8.39
N THR A 31 -14.72 4.90 -9.20
CA THR A 31 -14.52 4.20 -10.47
C THR A 31 -13.45 3.13 -10.30
N ARG A 32 -13.62 1.99 -11.01
CA ARG A 32 -12.62 0.92 -11.02
C ARG A 32 -11.46 1.18 -11.98
N GLU A 33 -11.54 2.27 -12.74
CA GLU A 33 -10.55 2.63 -13.74
C GLU A 33 -9.48 3.54 -13.16
N HIS A 34 -9.85 4.40 -12.19
CA HIS A 34 -8.94 5.33 -11.53
C HIS A 34 -8.66 4.87 -10.10
N VAL A 35 -7.52 4.21 -9.90
CA VAL A 35 -7.21 3.55 -8.63
C VAL A 35 -5.75 3.71 -8.21
N LEU A 36 -5.53 3.71 -6.89
CA LEU A 36 -4.22 3.57 -6.27
C LEU A 36 -4.19 2.26 -5.50
N SER A 37 -3.37 1.31 -5.91
CA SER A 37 -3.21 0.02 -5.23
C SER A 37 -1.86 -0.07 -4.54
N LEU A 38 -1.85 -0.52 -3.29
CA LEU A 38 -0.63 -0.84 -2.57
C LEU A 38 -0.47 -2.34 -2.51
N ILE A 39 0.71 -2.83 -2.92
CA ILE A 39 1.09 -4.24 -2.90
C ILE A 39 2.26 -4.40 -1.93
N ARG A 40 2.18 -5.42 -1.08
CA ARG A 40 3.23 -5.86 -0.17
C ARG A 40 3.73 -7.22 -0.60
N GLU A 41 5.02 -7.32 -0.88
CA GLU A 41 5.66 -8.59 -1.19
C GLU A 41 6.76 -8.87 -0.15
N GLN A 42 6.58 -9.92 0.65
CA GLN A 42 7.59 -10.40 1.58
C GLN A 42 8.55 -11.35 0.84
N PRO A 43 9.85 -11.02 0.74
CA PRO A 43 10.80 -11.86 -0.01
C PRO A 43 11.08 -13.19 0.68
N TYR A 44 11.08 -13.20 2.03
CA TYR A 44 11.33 -14.40 2.83
C TYR A 44 10.46 -14.41 4.08
N PHE A 45 9.92 -15.58 4.44
CA PHE A 45 8.99 -15.71 5.58
C PHE A 45 9.61 -15.35 6.95
N TRP A 46 10.93 -15.35 7.06
CA TRP A 46 11.68 -15.01 8.28
C TRP A 46 12.09 -13.52 8.35
N GLU A 47 11.76 -12.72 7.35
CA GLU A 47 12.04 -11.28 7.37
C GLU A 47 10.80 -10.48 7.79
N ASP A 48 10.96 -9.56 8.74
CA ASP A 48 9.90 -8.64 9.17
C ASP A 48 9.69 -7.46 8.20
N LYS A 49 10.45 -7.44 7.09
CA LYS A 49 10.41 -6.40 6.07
C LYS A 49 9.71 -6.91 4.81
N VAL A 50 8.92 -6.03 4.22
CA VAL A 50 8.22 -6.27 2.96
C VAL A 50 8.62 -5.23 1.94
N ASN A 51 8.67 -5.62 0.68
CA ASN A 51 8.81 -4.70 -0.43
C ASN A 51 7.45 -4.08 -0.72
N LEU A 52 7.37 -2.76 -0.58
CA LEU A 52 6.16 -2.01 -0.89
C LEU A 52 6.20 -1.50 -2.33
N PHE A 53 5.11 -1.75 -3.04
CA PHE A 53 4.90 -1.26 -4.38
C PHE A 53 3.59 -0.50 -4.46
N LEU A 54 3.62 0.68 -5.06
CA LEU A 54 2.43 1.45 -5.37
C LEU A 54 2.12 1.29 -6.85
N VAL A 55 0.94 0.77 -7.17
CA VAL A 55 0.42 0.71 -8.53
C VAL A 55 -0.54 1.87 -8.70
N VAL A 56 -0.18 2.78 -9.60
CA VAL A 56 -1.00 3.92 -10.00
C VAL A 56 -1.68 3.55 -11.31
N SER A 57 -3.00 3.66 -11.35
CA SER A 57 -3.78 3.28 -12.53
C SER A 57 -4.87 4.30 -12.82
N ARG A 58 -4.99 4.66 -14.09
CA ARG A 58 -6.10 5.38 -14.68
C ARG A 58 -6.38 4.77 -16.04
N MET A 59 -7.05 3.62 -16.04
CA MET A 59 -7.36 2.89 -17.26
C MET A 59 -8.32 3.71 -18.15
N PRO A 60 -8.22 3.60 -19.49
CA PRO A 60 -7.17 2.91 -20.25
C PRO A 60 -5.90 3.77 -20.46
N ALA A 61 -5.85 4.98 -19.90
CA ALA A 61 -4.80 5.96 -20.19
C ALA A 61 -3.42 5.53 -19.68
N CYS A 62 -3.32 5.05 -18.43
CA CYS A 62 -2.04 4.62 -17.86
C CYS A 62 -2.20 3.61 -16.72
N MET A 63 -1.19 2.76 -16.54
CA MET A 63 -1.02 1.89 -15.38
C MET A 63 0.47 1.65 -15.16
N ARG A 64 0.99 1.95 -13.96
CA ARG A 64 2.41 1.75 -13.65
C ARG A 64 2.63 1.33 -12.21
N ARG A 65 3.55 0.38 -12.03
CA ARG A 65 4.01 -0.11 -10.73
C ARG A 65 5.29 0.62 -10.34
N HIS A 66 5.27 1.25 -9.18
CA HIS A 66 6.37 2.00 -8.58
C HIS A 66 6.86 1.32 -7.31
N SER A 67 8.18 1.34 -7.10
CA SER A 67 8.79 0.75 -5.89
C SER A 67 9.02 1.82 -4.83
N ILE A 68 8.41 1.63 -3.65
CA ILE A 68 8.68 2.43 -2.44
C ILE A 68 9.95 1.91 -1.73
N GLY A 69 10.23 0.62 -1.92
CA GLY A 69 11.33 -0.14 -1.35
C GLY A 69 10.93 -0.96 -0.12
N SER A 70 11.94 -1.50 0.55
CA SER A 70 11.77 -2.38 1.71
C SER A 70 11.45 -1.57 2.98
N LEU A 71 10.32 -1.89 3.62
CA LEU A 71 9.83 -1.27 4.85
C LEU A 71 9.24 -2.35 5.78
N PRO A 72 9.11 -2.10 7.09
CA PRO A 72 8.47 -3.05 8.01
C PRO A 72 7.05 -3.41 7.55
N ALA A 73 6.62 -4.67 7.74
CA ALA A 73 5.31 -5.14 7.31
C ALA A 73 4.12 -4.29 7.82
N ASN A 74 4.23 -3.76 9.04
CA ASN A 74 3.19 -2.96 9.69
C ASN A 74 3.26 -1.45 9.36
N THR A 75 4.03 -1.07 8.34
CA THR A 75 4.15 0.34 7.95
C THR A 75 2.82 0.85 7.39
N LYS A 76 2.32 1.92 7.98
CA LYS A 76 1.15 2.65 7.46
C LYS A 76 1.57 3.44 6.23
N VAL A 77 0.74 3.39 5.18
CA VAL A 77 0.92 4.22 3.98
C VAL A 77 -0.26 5.17 3.88
N GLU A 78 0.01 6.45 4.10
CA GLU A 78 -0.98 7.53 4.08
C GLU A 78 -1.04 8.11 2.66
N ILE A 79 -2.27 8.32 2.17
CA ILE A 79 -2.53 8.89 0.84
C ILE A 79 -3.16 10.25 1.03
N TYR A 80 -2.47 11.28 0.57
CA TYR A 80 -2.96 12.64 0.53
C TYR A 80 -3.22 13.07 -0.91
N GLN A 81 -4.21 13.94 -1.11
CA GLN A 81 -4.51 14.55 -2.39
C GLN A 81 -4.31 16.06 -2.29
N VAL A 82 -3.45 16.60 -3.15
CA VAL A 82 -3.25 18.05 -3.25
C VAL A 82 -4.29 18.67 -4.20
N PRO A 83 -4.60 19.98 -4.06
CA PRO A 83 -5.60 20.66 -4.89
C PRO A 83 -5.31 20.61 -6.40
N SER A 84 -4.05 20.48 -6.79
CA SER A 84 -3.64 20.30 -8.19
C SER A 84 -4.01 18.94 -8.79
N GLY A 85 -4.50 18.00 -7.97
CA GLY A 85 -4.88 16.65 -8.37
C GLY A 85 -3.75 15.61 -8.31
N ALA A 86 -2.55 16.01 -7.90
CA ALA A 86 -1.48 15.07 -7.56
C ALA A 86 -1.74 14.40 -6.20
N PHE A 87 -1.08 13.27 -5.97
CA PHE A 87 -1.16 12.48 -4.76
C PHE A 87 0.19 12.45 -4.06
N ILE A 88 0.16 12.57 -2.73
CA ILE A 88 1.35 12.37 -1.90
C ILE A 88 1.17 11.06 -1.14
N VAL A 89 2.15 10.17 -1.30
CA VAL A 89 2.19 8.86 -0.69
C VAL A 89 3.25 8.89 0.40
N LYS A 90 2.82 8.81 1.65
CA LYS A 90 3.73 8.81 2.81
C LYS A 90 3.78 7.41 3.41
N ALA A 91 4.92 6.75 3.25
CA ALA A 91 5.19 5.41 3.76
C ALA A 91 6.21 5.49 4.90
N GLY A 92 5.70 5.59 6.14
CA GLY A 92 6.53 5.80 7.33
C GLY A 92 7.30 7.12 7.26
N LYS A 93 8.63 7.05 7.06
CA LYS A 93 9.52 8.23 6.94
C LYS A 93 9.77 8.68 5.49
N LYS A 94 9.32 7.90 4.51
CA LYS A 94 9.52 8.22 3.09
C LYS A 94 8.27 8.89 2.54
N MET A 95 8.45 9.91 1.74
CA MET A 95 7.36 10.60 1.04
C MET A 95 7.62 10.55 -0.45
N PHE A 96 6.55 10.38 -1.23
CA PHE A 96 6.60 10.33 -2.67
C PHE A 96 5.46 11.18 -3.25
N ALA A 97 5.75 11.97 -4.28
CA ALA A 97 4.74 12.60 -5.09
C ALA A 97 4.44 11.72 -6.30
N THR A 98 3.16 11.54 -6.58
CA THR A 98 2.69 10.85 -7.77
C THR A 98 1.47 11.49 -8.39
N GLU A 99 1.18 11.12 -9.62
CA GLU A 99 0.08 11.64 -10.40
C GLU A 99 -0.56 10.51 -11.21
N THR A 100 -1.84 10.66 -11.55
CA THR A 100 -2.64 9.62 -12.20
C THR A 100 -2.98 9.92 -13.66
N GLN A 101 -2.50 11.03 -14.22
CA GLN A 101 -2.68 11.41 -15.63
C GLN A 101 -1.74 10.62 -16.57
N THR A 102 -0.46 10.48 -16.21
CA THR A 102 0.54 9.70 -16.97
C THR A 102 1.00 8.45 -16.24
N CYS A 103 0.77 8.37 -14.93
CA CYS A 103 1.26 7.32 -14.03
C CYS A 103 2.80 7.18 -14.02
N GLU A 104 3.56 8.10 -14.62
CA GLU A 104 5.02 8.01 -14.72
C GLU A 104 5.72 8.77 -13.61
N SER A 105 5.13 9.89 -13.15
CA SER A 105 5.76 10.70 -12.13
C SER A 105 5.62 10.01 -10.77
N PHE A 106 6.72 9.47 -10.28
CA PHE A 106 6.85 8.93 -8.93
C PHE A 106 8.19 9.39 -8.35
N ALA A 107 8.18 10.56 -7.73
CA ALA A 107 9.38 11.22 -7.24
C ALA A 107 9.44 11.14 -5.71
N ARG A 108 10.59 10.74 -5.17
CA ARG A 108 10.83 10.79 -3.72
C ARG A 108 11.01 12.24 -3.28
N MET A 109 10.39 12.58 -2.16
CA MET A 109 10.48 13.88 -1.53
C MET A 109 11.18 13.77 -0.18
N ASP A 110 12.08 14.70 0.10
CA ASP A 110 12.80 14.75 1.38
C ASP A 110 12.07 15.60 2.43
N SER A 111 11.20 16.51 1.99
CA SER A 111 10.39 17.39 2.84
C SER A 111 8.96 17.53 2.32
N GLU A 112 8.06 18.00 3.19
CA GLU A 112 6.68 18.32 2.80
C GLU A 112 6.69 19.42 1.72
N PRO A 113 5.80 19.35 0.73
CA PRO A 113 5.74 20.38 -0.30
C PRO A 113 5.35 21.72 0.33
N PRO A 114 5.89 22.84 -0.18
CA PRO A 114 5.56 24.18 0.33
C PRO A 114 4.08 24.53 0.18
N GLU A 115 3.39 23.87 -0.75
CA GLU A 115 1.93 24.00 -0.97
C GLU A 115 1.09 23.24 0.07
N GLY A 116 1.73 22.48 0.98
CA GLY A 116 1.09 21.65 1.98
C GLY A 116 0.75 20.23 1.48
N MET A 117 0.54 19.31 2.41
CA MET A 117 0.26 17.89 2.11
C MET A 117 -1.12 17.66 1.45
N GLY A 118 -2.03 18.64 1.52
CA GLY A 118 -3.38 18.51 0.99
C GLY A 118 -4.33 17.74 1.91
N GLU A 119 -5.39 17.17 1.34
CA GLU A 119 -6.42 16.43 2.08
C GLU A 119 -6.01 14.96 2.25
N LEU A 120 -6.02 14.46 3.49
CA LEU A 120 -5.85 13.03 3.75
C LEU A 120 -7.06 12.25 3.21
N LYS A 121 -6.85 11.35 2.25
CA LYS A 121 -7.91 10.50 1.69
C LYS A 121 -8.09 9.20 2.45
N GLY A 122 -7.02 8.74 3.08
CA GLY A 122 -7.05 7.53 3.88
C GLY A 122 -5.68 6.90 4.04
N VAL A 123 -5.69 5.73 4.68
CA VAL A 123 -4.47 5.04 5.11
C VAL A 123 -4.58 3.57 4.76
N PHE A 124 -3.57 3.05 4.05
CA PHE A 124 -3.34 1.62 3.96
C PHE A 124 -2.70 1.14 5.25
N ARG A 125 -3.37 0.20 5.91
CA ARG A 125 -2.90 -0.42 7.14
C ARG A 125 -3.34 -1.87 7.21
N VAL A 126 -2.62 -2.65 8.00
CA VAL A 126 -3.02 -4.03 8.29
C VAL A 126 -4.19 -4.01 9.27
N VAL A 127 -5.31 -4.61 8.88
CA VAL A 127 -6.49 -4.78 9.71
C VAL A 127 -6.75 -6.27 9.81
N LYS A 128 -6.71 -6.82 11.04
CA LYS A 128 -6.90 -8.27 11.30
C LYS A 128 -5.97 -9.19 10.51
N GLY A 129 -4.77 -8.71 10.17
CA GLY A 129 -3.76 -9.49 9.44
C GLY A 129 -3.74 -9.28 7.92
N GLU A 130 -4.73 -8.58 7.37
CA GLU A 130 -4.83 -8.29 5.93
C GLU A 130 -4.59 -6.80 5.66
N LEU A 131 -3.88 -6.47 4.58
CA LEU A 131 -3.76 -5.09 4.12
C LEU A 131 -5.12 -4.56 3.66
N ALA A 132 -5.56 -3.44 4.24
CA ALA A 132 -6.80 -2.77 3.88
C ALA A 132 -6.61 -1.26 3.74
N PHE A 133 -7.36 -0.65 2.82
CA PHE A 133 -7.46 0.80 2.73
C PHE A 133 -8.59 1.30 3.62
N VAL A 134 -8.26 2.14 4.59
CA VAL A 134 -9.24 2.80 5.45
C VAL A 134 -9.38 4.23 4.98
N LYS A 135 -10.53 4.56 4.40
CA LYS A 135 -10.89 5.93 4.01
C LYS A 135 -10.94 6.81 5.25
N GLU A 136 -10.41 8.02 5.14
CA GLU A 136 -10.60 9.04 6.17
C GLU A 136 -12.03 9.58 6.02
N GLU A 137 -12.92 9.24 6.96
CA GLU A 137 -14.22 9.89 7.01
C GLU A 137 -14.00 11.32 7.49
N LYS A 138 -14.32 12.30 6.63
CA LYS A 138 -14.51 13.71 7.02
C LYS A 138 -15.62 13.76 8.08
N ASN A 139 -15.26 13.53 9.36
CA ASN A 139 -15.96 13.84 10.62
C ASN A 139 -15.69 12.78 11.71
N ALA A 140 -14.49 12.79 12.28
CA ALA A 140 -14.31 12.40 13.68
C ALA A 140 -13.54 13.51 14.41
N SER A 141 -14.11 14.71 14.39
CA SER A 141 -13.86 15.68 15.46
C SER A 141 -14.43 15.06 16.74
N PRO A 142 -13.67 14.97 17.85
CA PRO A 142 -14.23 14.52 19.11
C PRO A 142 -15.14 15.62 19.63
N ALA A 143 -16.44 15.51 19.36
CA ALA A 143 -17.43 16.26 20.13
C ALA A 143 -17.48 15.64 21.53
N GLY A 144 -16.64 16.18 22.41
CA GLY A 144 -16.61 15.84 23.83
C GLY A 144 -16.31 17.10 24.62
N GLU A 145 -17.35 17.87 24.91
CA GLU A 145 -17.51 18.70 26.11
C GLU A 145 -18.93 18.51 26.63
#